data_AF-A0A365Y4N0-F1
#
_entry.id   AF-A0A365Y4N0-F1
#
_cell.length_a   1.000
_cell.length_b   1.000
_cell.length_c   1.000
_cell.angle_alpha   90.00
_cell.angle_beta   90.00
_cell.angle_gamma   90.00
#
_symmetry.space_group_name_H-M   'P 1'
#
loop_
_entity.id
_entity.type
_entity.pdbx_description
1 polymer ?
#
loop_
_entity_poly.entity_id
_entity_poly.type
_entity_poly.pdbx_seq_one_letter_code
_entity_poly.pdbx_strand_id
1 'polypeptide(L)'
;MENEQKFHGQGRRDFVKQTSMLAGGLLALPILSKANYFSGSSDVIKIALVGCGGRGTGAATQALSTKENVQLVAMADAFADRLNDSYNNIKEALGDKASRVNVPEKNKFIGFEGYKQAIALADVVILTTPPGFRPIHFEEAIRQGKHVFMEKPVATDPAGIKRVLDAAAIAKQKKLNVVVGLQRRYQNSYRELYKRAQNGIIGDILSMQVWWNQGALWVKPRKPEYSEMEYQMRNWYYFNWLCGDHIVEQHIHNIDVGNWFKNATPQTAGGMGGRAVRTGKEYGEIFDHHYVEYRYADGVVMNSQCRHWKDAPSKVDEEIVGTKGRIYCDKAQIVDHKGKVLYQFDKKKENNPYQTEHDELFAAIAKGEYKFADAQRGAEATLSAIIGRLATYSGQVINWDTALNSGLNLQPKVYAFDAPPPVLPDASGNYAYAKPGITKYFVS
;
A
#
# COMPACT_ATOMS: atom_id res chain seq x y z
N MET A 1 29.55 -0.99 -67.85
CA MET A 1 28.36 -1.81 -67.58
C MET A 1 28.26 -1.91 -66.07
N GLU A 2 27.88 -0.80 -65.42
CA GLU A 2 26.52 -0.55 -64.88
C GLU A 2 26.15 -1.66 -63.87
N ASN A 3 26.03 -1.42 -62.56
CA ASN A 3 25.31 -0.32 -61.93
C ASN A 3 25.92 0.16 -60.60
N GLU A 4 25.69 1.45 -60.37
CA GLU A 4 25.80 2.29 -59.17
C GLU A 4 25.17 1.65 -57.90
N GLN A 5 25.43 2.06 -56.65
CA GLN A 5 25.26 3.44 -56.16
C GLN A 5 25.81 3.62 -54.72
N LYS A 6 26.25 4.86 -54.45
CA LYS A 6 26.83 5.37 -53.19
C LYS A 6 25.81 5.42 -52.05
N PHE A 7 26.25 5.10 -50.82
CA PHE A 7 25.59 5.55 -49.59
C PHE A 7 26.46 6.62 -48.90
N HIS A 8 25.97 7.86 -48.90
CA HIS A 8 26.43 8.91 -48.00
C HIS A 8 25.63 8.86 -46.69
N GLY A 9 26.35 9.09 -45.58
CA GLY A 9 25.81 9.00 -44.24
C GLY A 9 24.81 10.10 -43.88
N GLN A 10 24.00 9.78 -42.88
CA GLN A 10 23.18 10.74 -42.15
C GLN A 10 23.49 10.67 -40.66
N GLY A 11 23.88 11.82 -40.13
CA GLY A 11 24.13 12.05 -38.72
C GLY A 11 22.84 12.33 -37.94
N ARG A 12 22.92 11.99 -36.66
CA ARG A 12 22.14 12.43 -35.50
C ARG A 12 21.27 13.68 -35.71
N ARG A 13 20.01 13.50 -36.11
CA ARG A 13 18.84 14.37 -35.84
C ARG A 13 17.58 13.77 -36.49
N ASP A 14 17.11 12.62 -36.00
CA ASP A 14 15.80 12.07 -36.36
C ASP A 14 15.21 11.28 -35.18
N PHE A 15 14.46 11.96 -34.32
CA PHE A 15 13.47 11.30 -33.45
C PHE A 15 12.38 12.29 -32.97
N VAL A 16 11.77 13.02 -33.91
CA VAL A 16 10.45 13.63 -33.70
C VAL A 16 9.79 13.72 -35.07
N LYS A 17 9.02 12.69 -35.47
CA LYS A 17 8.00 12.73 -36.54
C LYS A 17 7.36 11.35 -36.72
N GLN A 18 6.41 11.00 -35.85
CA GLN A 18 5.35 10.04 -36.18
C GLN A 18 4.25 10.06 -35.11
N THR A 19 3.32 11.02 -35.22
CA THR A 19 1.87 10.84 -34.93
C THR A 19 1.16 12.16 -35.17
N SER A 20 0.92 12.44 -36.45
CA SER A 20 0.04 13.52 -36.88
C SER A 20 -0.80 12.95 -38.01
N MET A 21 -1.94 12.36 -37.68
CA MET A 21 -3.11 12.19 -38.56
C MET A 21 -4.19 11.43 -37.78
N LEU A 22 -5.17 12.17 -37.27
CA LEU A 22 -6.60 11.91 -37.40
C LEU A 22 -7.35 13.05 -36.70
N ALA A 23 -7.46 14.16 -37.43
CA ALA A 23 -8.40 15.24 -37.15
C ALA A 23 -9.44 15.25 -38.29
N GLY A 24 -10.72 15.15 -37.93
CA GLY A 24 -11.82 15.34 -38.88
C GLY A 24 -13.09 14.56 -38.52
N GLY A 25 -13.93 15.11 -37.64
CA GLY A 25 -15.28 14.60 -37.38
C GLY A 25 -15.85 14.97 -36.01
N LEU A 26 -16.16 16.25 -35.79
CA LEU A 26 -17.02 16.69 -34.69
C LEU A 26 -18.43 16.12 -34.91
N LEU A 27 -18.80 15.11 -34.14
CA LEU A 27 -20.20 14.85 -33.79
C LEU A 27 -20.37 15.24 -32.32
N ALA A 28 -21.20 16.26 -32.11
CA ALA A 28 -21.65 16.83 -30.85
C ALA A 28 -21.48 15.90 -29.64
N LEU A 29 -20.45 16.14 -28.83
CA LEU A 29 -20.40 15.63 -27.47
C LEU A 29 -21.51 16.34 -26.70
N PRO A 30 -22.53 15.63 -26.18
CA PRO A 30 -23.29 16.21 -25.09
C PRO A 30 -22.28 16.44 -23.96
N ILE A 31 -22.25 17.64 -23.42
CA ILE A 31 -21.64 17.92 -22.13
C ILE A 31 -22.32 17.01 -21.11
N LEU A 32 -21.83 15.78 -20.97
CA LEU A 32 -22.19 14.83 -19.91
C LEU A 32 -21.31 15.10 -18.70
N SER A 33 -21.26 16.36 -18.26
CA SER A 33 -20.84 16.71 -16.91
C SER A 33 -22.01 16.54 -15.94
N LYS A 34 -22.56 15.32 -15.85
CA LYS A 34 -23.58 14.91 -14.85
C LYS A 34 -23.54 13.41 -14.52
N ALA A 35 -22.39 12.75 -14.68
CA ALA A 35 -22.21 11.36 -14.23
C ALA A 35 -21.57 11.34 -12.84
N ASN A 36 -22.40 11.52 -11.81
CA ASN A 36 -22.25 11.01 -10.42
C ASN A 36 -23.52 11.39 -9.63
N TYR A 37 -24.70 11.17 -10.22
CA TYR A 37 -25.95 11.32 -9.48
C TYR A 37 -26.13 10.10 -8.58
N PHE A 38 -25.89 10.31 -7.28
CA PHE A 38 -26.26 9.44 -6.17
C PHE A 38 -27.68 8.89 -6.37
N SER A 39 -27.80 7.65 -6.87
CA SER A 39 -29.10 7.01 -7.07
C SER A 39 -29.40 6.08 -5.90
N GLY A 40 -30.10 6.62 -4.90
CA GLY A 40 -30.80 5.88 -3.84
C GLY A 40 -30.91 6.70 -2.55
N SER A 41 -32.13 7.21 -2.26
CA SER A 41 -32.50 8.13 -1.15
C SER A 41 -31.50 9.26 -0.91
N SER A 42 -31.91 10.51 -1.20
CA SER A 42 -31.11 11.73 -1.47
C SER A 42 -29.70 11.94 -0.89
N ASP A 43 -29.22 11.22 0.14
CA ASP A 43 -27.96 11.49 0.83
C ASP A 43 -27.17 10.24 1.30
N VAL A 44 -27.52 8.99 0.93
CA VAL A 44 -26.78 7.78 1.38
C VAL A 44 -25.55 7.49 0.52
N ILE A 45 -24.37 7.36 1.14
CA ILE A 45 -23.13 6.87 0.51
C ILE A 45 -23.02 5.35 0.69
N LYS A 46 -23.09 4.59 -0.40
CA LYS A 46 -23.00 3.13 -0.37
C LYS A 46 -21.55 2.66 -0.40
N ILE A 47 -21.21 1.73 0.48
CA ILE A 47 -19.87 1.16 0.56
C ILE A 47 -19.86 -0.36 0.34
N ALA A 48 -18.78 -0.85 -0.25
CA ALA A 48 -18.47 -2.28 -0.32
C ALA A 48 -17.16 -2.56 0.42
N LEU A 49 -17.11 -3.67 1.17
CA LEU A 49 -15.90 -4.18 1.80
C LEU A 49 -15.33 -5.35 0.98
N VAL A 50 -14.09 -5.22 0.51
CA VAL A 50 -13.35 -6.29 -0.18
C VAL A 50 -12.15 -6.68 0.69
N GLY A 51 -12.20 -7.89 1.26
CA GLY A 51 -11.24 -8.39 2.25
C GLY A 51 -11.74 -8.23 3.68
N CYS A 52 -12.44 -9.25 4.17
CA CYS A 52 -13.16 -9.31 5.43
C CYS A 52 -12.28 -9.82 6.60
N GLY A 53 -10.99 -9.47 6.59
CA GLY A 53 -10.08 -9.73 7.71
C GLY A 53 -10.24 -8.73 8.85
N GLY A 54 -9.46 -8.87 9.92
CA GLY A 54 -9.55 -7.99 11.09
C GLY A 54 -9.37 -6.49 10.76
N ARG A 55 -8.43 -6.15 9.87
CA ARG A 55 -8.26 -4.76 9.41
C ARG A 55 -9.43 -4.29 8.55
N GLY A 56 -9.99 -5.16 7.70
CA GLY A 56 -11.18 -4.87 6.90
C GLY A 56 -12.41 -4.58 7.74
N THR A 57 -12.67 -5.40 8.75
CA THR A 57 -13.69 -5.16 9.77
C THR A 57 -13.51 -3.77 10.41
N GLY A 58 -12.29 -3.44 10.84
CA GLY A 58 -11.97 -2.15 11.44
C GLY A 58 -12.22 -0.95 10.50
N ALA A 59 -11.74 -1.03 9.25
CA ALA A 59 -11.90 0.03 8.25
C ALA A 59 -13.37 0.23 7.85
N ALA A 60 -14.14 -0.84 7.69
CA ALA A 60 -15.58 -0.75 7.45
C ALA A 60 -16.31 -0.13 8.65
N THR A 61 -16.00 -0.54 9.87
CA THR A 61 -16.57 0.09 11.08
C THR A 61 -16.21 1.58 11.16
N GLN A 62 -14.98 1.97 10.82
CA GLN A 62 -14.54 3.37 10.81
C GLN A 62 -15.31 4.19 9.78
N ALA A 63 -15.46 3.68 8.55
CA ALA A 63 -16.31 4.29 7.51
C ALA A 63 -17.77 4.47 7.96
N LEU A 64 -18.34 3.44 8.58
CA LEU A 64 -19.72 3.45 9.06
C LEU A 64 -19.91 4.30 10.33
N SER A 65 -18.82 4.63 11.03
CA SER A 65 -18.84 5.47 12.25
C SER A 65 -18.71 6.96 11.96
N THR A 66 -18.38 7.33 10.71
CA THR A 66 -18.34 8.73 10.29
C THR A 66 -19.68 9.43 10.52
N LYS A 67 -19.65 10.76 10.62
CA LYS A 67 -20.87 11.58 10.75
C LYS A 67 -21.77 11.52 9.53
N GLU A 68 -21.22 11.17 8.36
CA GLU A 68 -21.94 11.09 7.11
C GLU A 68 -22.90 9.89 7.08
N ASN A 69 -23.87 9.93 6.17
CA ASN A 69 -24.86 8.87 6.00
C ASN A 69 -24.29 7.74 5.14
N VAL A 70 -23.50 6.85 5.77
CA VAL A 70 -22.79 5.75 5.11
C VAL A 70 -23.48 4.42 5.39
N GLN A 71 -23.65 3.57 4.36
CA GLN A 71 -24.25 2.24 4.47
C GLN A 71 -23.41 1.17 3.77
N LEU A 72 -23.13 0.07 4.47
CA LEU A 72 -22.45 -1.11 3.92
C LEU A 72 -23.47 -1.97 3.18
N VAL A 73 -23.30 -2.14 1.87
CA VAL A 73 -24.28 -2.79 0.98
C VAL A 73 -23.80 -4.10 0.34
N ALA A 74 -22.49 -4.32 0.34
CA ALA A 74 -21.87 -5.51 -0.24
C ALA A 74 -20.56 -5.88 0.46
N MET A 75 -20.25 -7.17 0.50
CA MET A 75 -19.01 -7.70 1.06
C MET A 75 -18.45 -8.78 0.13
N ALA A 76 -17.13 -8.84 0.01
CA ALA A 76 -16.43 -9.90 -0.71
C ALA A 76 -15.21 -10.40 0.05
N ASP A 77 -15.07 -11.71 0.12
CA ASP A 77 -13.87 -12.39 0.63
C ASP A 77 -13.68 -13.73 -0.09
N ALA A 78 -12.44 -14.23 -0.17
CA ALA A 78 -12.20 -15.57 -0.68
C ALA A 78 -12.82 -16.66 0.23
N PHE A 79 -13.02 -16.35 1.52
CA PHE A 79 -13.41 -17.28 2.56
C PHE A 79 -14.72 -16.88 3.24
N ALA A 80 -15.70 -17.79 3.24
CA ALA A 80 -17.01 -17.57 3.85
C ALA A 80 -16.93 -17.35 5.36
N ASP A 81 -16.04 -18.06 6.06
CA ASP A 81 -15.79 -17.86 7.50
C ASP A 81 -15.38 -16.41 7.79
N ARG A 82 -14.46 -15.86 7.00
CA ARG A 82 -13.99 -14.47 7.18
C ARG A 82 -15.07 -13.44 6.92
N LEU A 83 -15.85 -13.64 5.85
CA LEU A 83 -16.95 -12.73 5.53
C LEU A 83 -18.00 -12.70 6.65
N ASN A 84 -18.42 -13.87 7.13
CA ASN A 84 -19.46 -13.97 8.16
C ASN A 84 -18.99 -13.41 9.51
N ASP A 85 -17.76 -13.72 9.93
CA ASP A 85 -17.17 -13.17 11.14
C ASP A 85 -17.10 -11.63 11.07
N SER A 86 -16.63 -11.09 9.95
CA SER A 86 -16.55 -9.64 9.75
C SER A 86 -17.91 -8.98 9.79
N TYR A 87 -18.91 -9.53 9.10
CA TYR A 87 -20.28 -8.99 9.08
C TYR A 87 -20.87 -8.90 10.50
N ASN A 88 -20.72 -9.96 11.30
CA ASN A 88 -21.22 -9.99 12.66
C ASN A 88 -20.47 -8.99 13.56
N ASN A 89 -19.14 -8.96 13.48
CA ASN A 89 -18.30 -8.06 14.27
C ASN A 89 -18.55 -6.58 13.94
N ILE A 90 -18.81 -6.23 12.67
CA ILE A 90 -19.16 -4.86 12.28
C ILE A 90 -20.51 -4.46 12.92
N LYS A 91 -21.52 -5.34 12.85
CA LYS A 91 -22.83 -5.05 13.45
C LYS A 91 -22.73 -4.86 14.96
N GLU A 92 -21.98 -5.73 15.63
CA GLU A 92 -21.73 -5.63 17.06
C GLU A 92 -21.02 -4.32 17.42
N ALA A 93 -19.94 -3.98 16.72
CA ALA A 93 -19.16 -2.78 16.98
C ALA A 93 -19.94 -1.48 16.75
N LEU A 94 -20.97 -1.49 15.89
CA LEU A 94 -21.80 -0.32 15.60
C LEU A 94 -22.94 -0.10 16.61
N GLY A 95 -23.32 -1.12 17.38
CA GLY A 95 -24.43 -1.03 18.35
C GLY A 95 -25.69 -0.43 17.73
N ASP A 96 -26.13 0.71 18.25
CA ASP A 96 -27.33 1.45 17.79
C ASP A 96 -27.27 1.87 16.31
N LYS A 97 -26.08 1.90 15.70
CA LYS A 97 -25.87 2.20 14.28
C LYS A 97 -25.86 0.95 13.39
N ALA A 98 -26.18 -0.24 13.91
CA ALA A 98 -26.17 -1.49 13.14
C ALA A 98 -27.08 -1.47 11.89
N SER A 99 -28.09 -0.58 11.85
CA SER A 99 -28.92 -0.35 10.66
C SER A 99 -28.13 0.18 9.44
N ARG A 100 -26.93 0.74 9.65
CA ARG A 100 -25.98 1.09 8.58
C ARG A 100 -25.36 -0.14 7.89
N VAL A 101 -25.60 -1.35 8.40
CA VAL A 101 -25.19 -2.60 7.75
C VAL A 101 -26.39 -3.22 7.04
N ASN A 102 -26.42 -3.13 5.71
CA ASN A 102 -27.49 -3.66 4.86
C ASN A 102 -26.91 -4.51 3.74
N VAL A 103 -26.33 -5.63 4.13
CA VAL A 103 -25.74 -6.61 3.21
C VAL A 103 -26.67 -7.82 3.12
N PRO A 104 -27.61 -7.87 2.16
CA PRO A 104 -28.41 -9.07 1.96
C PRO A 104 -27.52 -10.24 1.54
N GLU A 105 -27.97 -11.48 1.76
CA GLU A 105 -27.16 -12.67 1.49
C GLU A 105 -26.63 -12.72 0.05
N LYS A 106 -27.45 -12.31 -0.93
CA LYS A 106 -27.06 -12.21 -2.34
C LYS A 106 -25.92 -11.20 -2.65
N ASN A 107 -25.60 -10.31 -1.70
CA ASN A 107 -24.52 -9.32 -1.79
C ASN A 107 -23.29 -9.72 -0.94
N LYS A 108 -23.24 -10.97 -0.47
CA LYS A 108 -22.07 -11.58 0.15
C LYS A 108 -21.40 -12.48 -0.88
N PHE A 109 -20.30 -12.02 -1.45
CA PHE A 109 -19.64 -12.70 -2.57
C PHE A 109 -18.42 -13.47 -2.09
N ILE A 110 -18.38 -14.77 -2.36
CA ILE A 110 -17.29 -15.66 -1.95
C ILE A 110 -16.43 -16.06 -3.15
N GLY A 111 -15.12 -16.11 -2.93
CA GLY A 111 -14.13 -16.52 -3.92
C GLY A 111 -13.37 -15.36 -4.57
N PHE A 112 -12.40 -15.69 -5.41
CA PHE A 112 -11.45 -14.72 -5.97
C PHE A 112 -12.09 -13.63 -6.84
N GLU A 113 -13.25 -13.90 -7.44
CA GLU A 113 -13.92 -12.98 -8.37
C GLU A 113 -15.01 -12.13 -7.69
N GLY A 114 -15.36 -12.42 -6.44
CA GLY A 114 -16.47 -11.79 -5.73
C GLY A 114 -16.31 -10.27 -5.58
N TYR A 115 -15.06 -9.77 -5.59
CA TYR A 115 -14.77 -8.35 -5.51
C TYR A 115 -15.41 -7.54 -6.66
N LYS A 116 -15.46 -8.08 -7.89
CA LYS A 116 -16.05 -7.37 -9.05
C LYS A 116 -17.53 -7.06 -8.83
N GLN A 117 -18.26 -8.02 -8.27
CA GLN A 117 -19.68 -7.91 -7.98
C GLN A 117 -19.93 -6.99 -6.78
N ALA A 118 -19.11 -7.06 -5.73
CA ALA A 118 -19.20 -6.15 -4.59
C ALA A 118 -18.94 -4.68 -5.00
N ILE A 119 -17.90 -4.44 -5.79
CA ILE A 119 -17.53 -3.10 -6.30
C ILE A 119 -18.69 -2.47 -7.09
N ALA A 120 -19.40 -3.28 -7.90
CA ALA A 120 -20.48 -2.78 -8.75
C ALA A 120 -21.63 -2.14 -7.95
N LEU A 121 -21.84 -2.58 -6.71
CA LEU A 121 -22.97 -2.17 -5.86
C LEU A 121 -22.69 -0.93 -5.01
N ALA A 122 -21.46 -0.41 -4.99
CA ALA A 122 -21.04 0.66 -4.09
C ALA A 122 -20.67 1.95 -4.82
N ASP A 123 -20.61 3.05 -4.07
CA ASP A 123 -20.05 4.34 -4.49
C ASP A 123 -18.57 4.44 -4.06
N VAL A 124 -18.27 3.91 -2.87
CA VAL A 124 -16.92 3.82 -2.30
C VAL A 124 -16.56 2.37 -1.99
N VAL A 125 -15.36 1.94 -2.38
CA VAL A 125 -14.88 0.59 -2.08
C VAL A 125 -13.78 0.67 -1.03
N ILE A 126 -13.88 -0.19 -0.02
CA ILE A 126 -12.86 -0.39 1.02
C ILE A 126 -12.06 -1.65 0.65
N LEU A 127 -10.80 -1.47 0.27
CA LEU A 127 -9.91 -2.54 -0.18
C LEU A 127 -8.91 -2.91 0.93
N THR A 128 -9.13 -4.07 1.56
CA THR A 128 -8.41 -4.53 2.75
C THR A 128 -7.94 -5.99 2.64
N THR A 129 -7.87 -6.53 1.42
CA THR A 129 -7.25 -7.82 1.13
C THR A 129 -5.72 -7.78 1.33
N PRO A 130 -5.05 -8.94 1.44
CA PRO A 130 -3.59 -9.00 1.37
C PRO A 130 -3.06 -8.18 0.18
N PRO A 131 -1.94 -7.45 0.35
CA PRO A 131 -1.51 -6.44 -0.61
C PRO A 131 -1.21 -6.96 -2.01
N GLY A 132 -0.90 -8.25 -2.18
CA GLY A 132 -0.72 -8.87 -3.49
C GLY A 132 -1.93 -8.73 -4.43
N PHE A 133 -3.15 -8.73 -3.88
CA PHE A 133 -4.37 -8.55 -4.66
C PHE A 133 -4.74 -7.08 -4.92
N ARG A 134 -4.07 -6.15 -4.22
CA ARG A 134 -4.48 -4.75 -4.27
C ARG A 134 -4.43 -4.14 -5.67
N PRO A 135 -3.41 -4.40 -6.53
CA PRO A 135 -3.38 -3.85 -7.88
C PRO A 135 -4.62 -4.23 -8.69
N ILE A 136 -5.02 -5.51 -8.69
CA ILE A 136 -6.19 -5.97 -9.47
C ILE A 136 -7.51 -5.42 -8.91
N HIS A 137 -7.63 -5.27 -7.58
CA HIS A 137 -8.84 -4.74 -6.95
C HIS A 137 -8.96 -3.23 -7.17
N PHE A 138 -7.85 -2.50 -7.11
CA PHE A 138 -7.83 -1.06 -7.33
C PHE A 138 -8.12 -0.70 -8.79
N GLU A 139 -7.48 -1.39 -9.75
CA GLU A 139 -7.79 -1.24 -11.17
C GLU A 139 -9.27 -1.45 -11.47
N GLU A 140 -9.86 -2.50 -10.91
CA GLU A 140 -11.27 -2.79 -11.10
C GLU A 140 -12.18 -1.70 -10.52
N ALA A 141 -11.89 -1.21 -9.31
CA ALA A 141 -12.63 -0.11 -8.69
C ALA A 141 -12.59 1.16 -9.56
N ILE A 142 -11.40 1.52 -10.08
CA ILE A 142 -11.23 2.68 -10.95
C ILE A 142 -11.88 2.47 -12.33
N ARG A 143 -11.82 1.25 -12.88
CA ARG A 143 -12.52 0.88 -14.12
C ARG A 143 -14.02 1.10 -13.97
N GLN A 144 -14.59 0.66 -12.86
CA GLN A 144 -16.00 0.84 -12.51
C GLN A 144 -16.36 2.26 -11.99
N GLY A 145 -15.39 3.18 -11.91
CA GLY A 145 -15.65 4.58 -11.58
C GLY A 145 -15.92 4.84 -10.09
N LYS A 146 -15.36 4.04 -9.18
CA LYS A 146 -15.64 4.11 -7.75
C LYS A 146 -14.60 4.93 -6.99
N HIS A 147 -15.04 5.60 -5.91
CA HIS A 147 -14.11 6.13 -4.91
C HIS A 147 -13.47 4.98 -4.13
N VAL A 148 -12.27 5.20 -3.60
CA VAL A 148 -11.50 4.13 -2.96
C VAL A 148 -10.91 4.59 -1.64
N PHE A 149 -11.15 3.80 -0.60
CA PHE A 149 -10.21 3.63 0.49
C PHE A 149 -9.48 2.32 0.26
N MET A 150 -8.15 2.34 0.31
CA MET A 150 -7.37 1.12 0.31
C MET A 150 -6.35 1.13 1.42
N GLU A 151 -6.10 -0.03 2.02
CA GLU A 151 -5.07 -0.15 3.04
C GLU A 151 -3.66 0.15 2.49
N LYS A 152 -2.63 0.05 3.30
CA LYS A 152 -1.26 -0.13 2.81
C LYS A 152 -0.86 -1.60 2.92
N PRO A 153 0.23 -2.05 2.29
CA PRO A 153 0.89 -1.49 1.11
C PRO A 153 0.04 -1.72 -0.15
N VAL A 154 0.29 -1.00 -1.25
CA VAL A 154 -0.58 -1.05 -2.44
C VAL A 154 -0.18 -2.11 -3.48
N ALA A 155 0.93 -2.79 -3.27
CA ALA A 155 1.43 -3.90 -4.08
C ALA A 155 2.52 -4.66 -3.30
N THR A 156 2.99 -5.78 -3.86
CA THR A 156 4.10 -6.56 -3.28
C THR A 156 5.30 -6.68 -4.23
N ASP A 157 5.21 -6.16 -5.45
CA ASP A 157 6.24 -6.24 -6.48
C ASP A 157 6.20 -5.02 -7.43
N PRO A 158 7.28 -4.76 -8.20
CA PRO A 158 7.34 -3.62 -9.12
C PRO A 158 6.28 -3.62 -10.23
N ALA A 159 5.91 -4.78 -10.78
CA ALA A 159 4.86 -4.86 -11.79
C ALA A 159 3.51 -4.37 -11.23
N GLY A 160 3.16 -4.76 -10.00
CA GLY A 160 2.00 -4.28 -9.27
C GLY A 160 2.04 -2.78 -8.96
N ILE A 161 3.22 -2.22 -8.69
CA ILE A 161 3.39 -0.76 -8.52
C ILE A 161 3.01 -0.01 -9.79
N LYS A 162 3.50 -0.46 -10.95
CA LYS A 162 3.19 0.18 -12.24
C LYS A 162 1.69 0.18 -12.52
N ARG A 163 1.04 -0.96 -12.28
CA ARG A 163 -0.42 -1.12 -12.35
C ARG A 163 -1.18 -0.13 -11.47
N VAL A 164 -0.74 0.05 -10.22
CA VAL A 164 -1.35 1.04 -9.31
C VAL A 164 -1.15 2.47 -9.79
N LEU A 165 0.03 2.82 -10.31
CA LEU A 165 0.30 4.15 -10.87
C LEU A 165 -0.57 4.45 -12.10
N ASP A 166 -0.72 3.47 -13.00
CA ASP A 166 -1.58 3.60 -14.17
C ASP A 166 -3.06 3.80 -13.76
N ALA A 167 -3.55 3.01 -12.81
CA ALA A 167 -4.88 3.18 -12.24
C ALA A 167 -5.04 4.53 -11.51
N ALA A 168 -4.00 5.01 -10.81
CA ALA A 168 -4.00 6.31 -10.14
C ALA A 168 -4.15 7.48 -11.12
N ALA A 169 -3.49 7.40 -12.28
CA ALA A 169 -3.62 8.40 -13.34
C ALA A 169 -5.06 8.47 -13.87
N ILE A 170 -5.70 7.31 -14.10
CA ILE A 170 -7.10 7.23 -14.51
C ILE A 170 -8.03 7.77 -13.41
N ALA A 171 -7.78 7.42 -12.15
CA ALA A 171 -8.56 7.92 -11.01
C ALA A 171 -8.56 9.45 -10.94
N LYS A 172 -7.38 10.06 -11.15
CA LYS A 172 -7.21 11.52 -11.19
C LYS A 172 -7.97 12.15 -12.35
N GLN A 173 -7.92 11.57 -13.55
CA GLN A 173 -8.68 12.03 -14.71
C GLN A 173 -10.20 11.99 -14.44
N LYS A 174 -10.67 10.93 -13.78
CA LYS A 174 -12.08 10.76 -13.38
C LYS A 174 -12.47 11.55 -12.12
N LYS A 175 -11.53 12.26 -11.47
CA LYS A 175 -11.73 12.96 -10.20
C LYS A 175 -12.28 12.05 -9.08
N LEU A 176 -11.82 10.81 -9.05
CA LEU A 176 -12.19 9.85 -8.00
C LEU A 176 -11.29 10.07 -6.79
N ASN A 177 -11.88 10.34 -5.62
CA ASN A 177 -11.15 10.35 -4.37
C ASN A 177 -10.53 8.97 -4.09
N VAL A 178 -9.23 8.96 -3.84
CA VAL A 178 -8.48 7.77 -3.41
C VAL A 178 -7.68 8.09 -2.17
N VAL A 179 -7.95 7.37 -1.08
CA VAL A 179 -7.18 7.40 0.17
C VAL A 179 -6.43 6.08 0.34
N VAL A 180 -5.17 6.19 0.75
CA VAL A 180 -4.34 5.04 1.14
C VAL A 180 -4.12 5.09 2.65
N GLY A 181 -4.28 3.95 3.34
CA GLY A 181 -4.20 3.77 4.81
C GLY A 181 -2.81 4.02 5.44
N LEU A 182 -2.11 5.06 5.01
CA LEU A 182 -0.88 5.58 5.62
C LEU A 182 -1.24 6.47 6.82
N GLN A 183 -1.83 5.86 7.85
CA GLN A 183 -2.51 6.53 8.96
C GLN A 183 -1.72 7.67 9.64
N ARG A 184 -0.37 7.61 9.69
CA ARG A 184 0.46 8.69 10.25
C ARG A 184 0.29 10.03 9.53
N ARG A 185 -0.09 10.02 8.24
CA ARG A 185 -0.45 11.22 7.48
C ARG A 185 -1.75 11.87 7.94
N TYR A 186 -2.54 11.17 8.75
CA TYR A 186 -3.78 11.64 9.36
C TYR A 186 -3.66 11.88 10.86
N GLN A 187 -2.48 11.67 11.45
CA GLN A 187 -2.23 11.91 12.87
C GLN A 187 -1.82 13.36 13.12
N ASN A 188 -2.45 14.02 14.10
CA ASN A 188 -2.28 15.45 14.36
C ASN A 188 -0.84 15.78 14.78
N SER A 189 -0.25 14.96 15.65
CA SER A 189 1.14 15.16 16.07
C SER A 189 2.11 15.11 14.89
N TYR A 190 2.01 14.11 14.01
CA TYR A 190 2.86 13.99 12.83
C TYR A 190 2.67 15.14 11.84
N ARG A 191 1.42 15.54 11.57
CA ARG A 191 1.12 16.70 10.71
C ARG A 191 1.77 17.98 11.25
N GLU A 192 1.75 18.17 12.56
CA GLU A 192 2.29 19.35 13.22
C GLU A 192 3.83 19.34 13.29
N LEU A 193 4.43 18.17 13.52
CA LEU A 193 5.87 17.97 13.40
C LEU A 193 6.35 18.24 11.97
N TYR A 194 5.67 17.66 10.97
CA TYR A 194 5.98 17.87 9.56
C TYR A 194 5.92 19.35 9.19
N LYS A 195 4.83 20.04 9.56
CA LYS A 195 4.66 21.48 9.33
C LYS A 195 5.84 22.30 9.89
N ARG A 196 6.32 21.97 11.10
CA ARG A 196 7.45 22.69 11.72
C ARG A 196 8.78 22.35 11.06
N ALA A 197 8.97 21.09 10.68
CA ALA A 197 10.14 20.66 9.93
C ALA A 197 10.26 21.46 8.63
N GLN A 198 9.16 21.56 7.86
CA GLN A 198 9.11 22.34 6.62
C GLN A 198 9.30 23.86 6.85
N ASN A 199 8.94 24.36 8.03
CA ASN A 199 9.23 25.74 8.44
C ASN A 199 10.67 25.96 8.95
N GLY A 200 11.55 24.96 8.83
CA GLY A 200 12.98 25.08 9.10
C GLY A 200 13.39 25.02 10.57
N ILE A 201 12.52 24.54 11.48
CA ILE A 201 12.82 24.49 12.92
C ILE A 201 14.05 23.63 13.24
N ILE A 202 14.31 22.59 12.44
CA ILE A 202 15.50 21.73 12.52
C ILE A 202 16.54 22.04 11.43
N GLY A 203 16.32 23.06 10.58
CA GLY A 203 17.15 23.33 9.40
C GLY A 203 17.11 22.20 8.37
N ASP A 204 18.15 22.08 7.55
CA ASP A 204 18.26 21.02 6.54
C ASP A 204 18.40 19.63 7.17
N ILE A 205 17.69 18.64 6.64
CA ILE A 205 17.76 17.24 7.10
C ILE A 205 19.13 16.66 6.73
N LEU A 206 19.82 16.09 7.72
CA LEU A 206 21.14 15.46 7.58
C LEU A 206 21.03 13.92 7.55
N SER A 207 20.12 13.35 8.35
CA SER A 207 19.88 11.91 8.39
C SER A 207 18.51 11.58 8.98
N MET A 208 18.04 10.38 8.67
CA MET A 208 16.79 9.85 9.21
C MET A 208 16.99 8.43 9.71
N GLN A 209 16.23 8.05 10.74
CA GLN A 209 16.14 6.70 11.25
C GLN A 209 14.68 6.30 11.35
N VAL A 210 14.35 5.09 10.89
CA VAL A 210 12.99 4.57 10.91
C VAL A 210 12.99 3.14 11.43
N TRP A 211 12.08 2.83 12.36
CA TRP A 211 12.05 1.53 13.05
C TRP A 211 10.66 0.88 13.02
N TRP A 212 10.61 -0.42 12.71
CA TRP A 212 9.48 -1.30 13.00
C TRP A 212 9.97 -2.63 13.57
N ASN A 213 10.37 -2.59 14.83
CA ASN A 213 10.79 -3.75 15.60
C ASN A 213 9.64 -4.17 16.51
N GLN A 214 9.13 -5.40 16.35
CA GLN A 214 8.06 -5.94 17.21
C GLN A 214 8.27 -7.44 17.49
N GLY A 215 7.28 -8.04 18.16
CA GLY A 215 7.24 -9.46 18.49
C GLY A 215 6.95 -10.38 17.31
N ALA A 216 6.77 -11.67 17.62
CA ALA A 216 6.35 -12.67 16.64
C ALA A 216 4.89 -12.48 16.20
N LEU A 217 4.57 -13.01 15.03
CA LEU A 217 3.22 -12.99 14.47
C LEU A 217 2.54 -14.34 14.62
N TRP A 218 1.23 -14.33 14.40
CA TRP A 218 0.39 -15.51 14.38
C TRP A 218 0.84 -16.49 13.29
N VAL A 219 0.56 -17.77 13.51
CA VAL A 219 0.72 -18.86 12.53
C VAL A 219 -0.56 -19.68 12.55
N LYS A 220 -1.09 -20.02 11.39
CA LYS A 220 -2.23 -20.95 11.27
C LYS A 220 -1.70 -22.34 10.89
N PRO A 221 -1.92 -23.36 11.73
CA PRO A 221 -1.50 -24.72 11.41
C PRO A 221 -2.03 -25.17 10.05
N ARG A 222 -1.18 -25.87 9.30
CA ARG A 222 -1.61 -26.55 8.06
C ARG A 222 -2.63 -27.62 8.42
N LYS A 223 -3.69 -27.73 7.60
CA LYS A 223 -4.67 -28.79 7.70
C LYS A 223 -4.65 -29.67 6.45
N PRO A 224 -4.96 -30.98 6.54
CA PRO A 224 -4.94 -31.89 5.40
C PRO A 224 -5.86 -31.48 4.24
N GLU A 225 -6.98 -30.83 4.55
CA GLU A 225 -7.96 -30.38 3.58
C GLU A 225 -7.58 -29.10 2.82
N TYR A 226 -6.56 -28.36 3.29
CA TYR A 226 -6.13 -27.13 2.63
C TYR A 226 -5.31 -27.45 1.39
N SER A 227 -5.74 -26.89 0.25
CA SER A 227 -4.84 -26.77 -0.90
C SER A 227 -3.66 -25.86 -0.55
N GLU A 228 -2.61 -25.91 -1.37
CA GLU A 228 -1.45 -25.06 -1.16
C GLU A 228 -1.80 -23.57 -1.29
N MET A 229 -2.68 -23.21 -2.24
CA MET A 229 -3.21 -21.85 -2.36
C MET A 229 -3.96 -21.42 -1.09
N GLU A 230 -4.86 -22.26 -0.56
CA GLU A 230 -5.61 -21.94 0.65
C GLU A 230 -4.70 -21.79 1.87
N TYR A 231 -3.73 -22.70 2.06
CA TYR A 231 -2.78 -22.61 3.15
C TYR A 231 -2.00 -21.29 3.11
N GLN A 232 -1.51 -20.91 1.93
CA GLN A 232 -0.79 -19.65 1.75
C GLN A 232 -1.68 -18.44 2.02
N MET A 233 -2.91 -18.42 1.52
CA MET A 233 -3.85 -17.31 1.78
C MET A 233 -4.25 -17.19 3.25
N ARG A 234 -4.41 -18.32 3.96
CA ARG A 234 -4.67 -18.31 5.41
C ARG A 234 -3.45 -17.90 6.23
N ASN A 235 -2.24 -18.10 5.69
CA ASN A 235 -0.95 -17.68 6.25
C ASN A 235 -0.28 -16.57 5.43
N TRP A 236 -1.09 -15.68 4.83
CA TRP A 236 -0.68 -14.74 3.79
C TRP A 236 0.55 -13.90 4.13
N TYR A 237 0.73 -13.63 5.43
CA TYR A 237 1.85 -12.87 5.95
C TYR A 237 3.21 -13.44 5.54
N TYR A 238 3.33 -14.76 5.41
CA TYR A 238 4.62 -15.43 5.21
C TYR A 238 5.00 -15.68 3.76
N PHE A 239 4.24 -15.15 2.79
CA PHE A 239 4.46 -15.35 1.37
C PHE A 239 4.61 -14.01 0.64
N ASN A 240 5.66 -13.85 -0.16
CA ASN A 240 5.99 -12.54 -0.73
C ASN A 240 4.94 -12.06 -1.72
N TRP A 241 4.36 -12.96 -2.51
CA TRP A 241 3.32 -12.58 -3.47
C TRP A 241 2.08 -11.99 -2.79
N LEU A 242 1.77 -12.43 -1.56
CA LEU A 242 0.63 -11.96 -0.77
C LEU A 242 0.95 -10.75 0.11
N CYS A 243 2.04 -10.81 0.88
CA CYS A 243 2.39 -9.85 1.94
C CYS A 243 3.46 -8.85 1.52
N GLY A 244 4.43 -9.35 0.74
CA GLY A 244 5.62 -8.59 0.38
C GLY A 244 6.72 -8.59 1.43
N ASP A 245 6.65 -9.43 2.48
CA ASP A 245 7.48 -9.38 3.70
C ASP A 245 7.10 -8.22 4.63
N HIS A 246 7.48 -8.29 5.89
CA HIS A 246 7.14 -7.31 6.92
C HIS A 246 7.71 -5.92 6.66
N ILE A 247 8.83 -5.83 5.94
CA ILE A 247 9.35 -4.53 5.49
C ILE A 247 8.35 -3.82 4.59
N VAL A 248 7.65 -4.55 3.71
CA VAL A 248 6.62 -3.99 2.82
C VAL A 248 5.28 -3.86 3.54
N GLU A 249 4.87 -4.84 4.33
CA GLU A 249 3.55 -4.85 4.96
C GLU A 249 3.45 -3.86 6.14
N GLN A 250 4.38 -3.90 7.09
CA GLN A 250 4.29 -3.09 8.31
C GLN A 250 5.22 -1.89 8.28
N HIS A 251 6.50 -2.12 7.94
CA HIS A 251 7.51 -1.07 8.06
C HIS A 251 7.32 0.08 7.06
N ILE A 252 6.54 -0.14 6.00
CA ILE A 252 6.11 0.92 5.06
C ILE A 252 5.61 2.17 5.76
N HIS A 253 4.94 2.07 6.92
CA HIS A 253 4.48 3.26 7.65
C HIS A 253 5.64 4.19 8.01
N ASN A 254 6.77 3.67 8.50
CA ASN A 254 7.89 4.52 8.89
C ASN A 254 8.73 4.94 7.69
N ILE A 255 8.86 4.06 6.69
CA ILE A 255 9.52 4.40 5.42
C ILE A 255 8.76 5.58 4.75
N ASP A 256 7.43 5.55 4.76
CA ASP A 256 6.59 6.67 4.29
C ASP A 256 6.82 7.95 5.08
N VAL A 257 6.93 7.89 6.41
CA VAL A 257 7.24 9.09 7.23
C VAL A 257 8.59 9.69 6.83
N GLY A 258 9.61 8.87 6.63
CA GLY A 258 10.92 9.34 6.17
C GLY A 258 10.82 10.03 4.81
N ASN A 259 10.20 9.37 3.82
CA ASN A 259 9.95 9.95 2.50
C ASN A 259 9.14 11.25 2.59
N TRP A 260 8.13 11.29 3.47
CA TRP A 260 7.25 12.42 3.67
C TRP A 260 8.00 13.63 4.21
N PHE A 261 8.75 13.46 5.30
CA PHE A 261 9.52 14.57 5.88
C PHE A 261 10.65 15.03 4.96
N LYS A 262 11.25 14.10 4.20
CA LYS A 262 12.22 14.43 3.17
C LYS A 262 11.60 15.11 1.95
N ASN A 263 10.31 14.94 1.74
CA ASN A 263 9.56 15.34 0.55
C ASN A 263 10.19 14.79 -0.75
N ALA A 264 10.64 13.55 -0.71
CA ALA A 264 11.25 12.85 -1.85
C ALA A 264 11.18 11.33 -1.66
N THR A 265 11.48 10.59 -2.72
CA THR A 265 11.73 9.15 -2.68
C THR A 265 13.24 8.86 -2.71
N PRO A 266 13.68 7.69 -2.21
CA PRO A 266 15.07 7.28 -2.31
C PRO A 266 15.43 6.94 -3.76
N GLN A 267 16.70 7.15 -4.12
CA GLN A 267 17.29 6.76 -5.41
C GLN A 267 17.81 5.32 -5.38
N THR A 268 18.34 4.89 -4.23
CA THR A 268 18.86 3.53 -4.06
C THR A 268 18.57 2.98 -2.68
N ALA A 269 18.48 1.66 -2.57
CA ALA A 269 18.47 0.90 -1.32
C ALA A 269 19.62 -0.12 -1.30
N GLY A 270 20.38 -0.18 -0.23
CA GLY A 270 21.35 -1.24 0.06
C GLY A 270 21.12 -1.76 1.47
N GLY A 271 21.34 -3.04 1.74
CA GLY A 271 21.04 -3.55 3.07
C GLY A 271 21.37 -5.03 3.31
N MET A 272 21.08 -5.46 4.53
CA MET A 272 21.27 -6.81 5.01
C MET A 272 20.02 -7.31 5.74
N GLY A 273 19.80 -8.62 5.74
CA GLY A 273 18.68 -9.24 6.44
C GLY A 273 18.76 -10.76 6.38
N GLY A 274 17.81 -11.43 7.02
CA GLY A 274 17.76 -12.88 6.98
C GLY A 274 16.68 -13.49 7.87
N ARG A 275 16.86 -14.78 8.16
CA ARG A 275 16.03 -15.56 9.08
C ARG A 275 16.92 -16.03 10.23
N ALA A 276 16.71 -15.47 11.42
CA ALA A 276 17.38 -15.91 12.64
C ALA A 276 16.50 -16.87 13.47
N VAL A 277 15.18 -16.66 13.48
CA VAL A 277 14.21 -17.40 14.30
C VAL A 277 13.09 -18.03 13.48
N ARG A 278 12.79 -17.52 12.29
CA ARG A 278 11.77 -18.11 11.40
C ARG A 278 12.35 -19.28 10.62
N THR A 279 12.78 -20.37 11.24
CA THR A 279 13.46 -21.48 10.53
C THR A 279 12.60 -22.73 10.31
N GLY A 280 11.43 -22.79 10.92
CA GLY A 280 10.49 -23.92 10.79
C GLY A 280 9.62 -23.92 9.52
N LYS A 281 9.02 -25.08 9.23
CA LYS A 281 8.15 -25.34 8.07
C LYS A 281 6.81 -24.58 8.10
N GLU A 282 6.45 -24.05 9.26
CA GLU A 282 5.25 -23.23 9.44
C GLU A 282 5.40 -21.82 8.88
N TYR A 283 6.64 -21.42 8.57
CA TYR A 283 6.95 -20.16 7.91
C TYR A 283 7.18 -20.40 6.42
N GLY A 284 6.66 -19.48 5.62
CA GLY A 284 6.96 -19.40 4.20
C GLY A 284 8.38 -18.91 3.92
N GLU A 285 8.50 -17.94 3.03
CA GLU A 285 9.76 -17.56 2.38
C GLU A 285 10.34 -16.22 2.84
N ILE A 286 9.65 -15.55 3.78
CA ILE A 286 10.02 -14.21 4.23
C ILE A 286 11.16 -14.21 5.26
N PHE A 287 11.85 -13.07 5.36
CA PHE A 287 12.85 -12.82 6.41
C PHE A 287 12.17 -12.48 7.75
N ASP A 288 12.93 -12.50 8.84
CA ASP A 288 12.47 -12.02 10.15
C ASP A 288 13.14 -10.73 10.60
N HIS A 289 14.12 -10.23 9.84
CA HIS A 289 14.72 -8.91 10.06
C HIS A 289 15.32 -8.32 8.78
N HIS A 290 15.30 -7.00 8.70
CA HIS A 290 15.99 -6.21 7.68
C HIS A 290 16.66 -4.99 8.30
N TYR A 291 17.80 -4.63 7.74
CA TYR A 291 18.43 -3.31 7.87
C TYR A 291 18.71 -2.77 6.48
N VAL A 292 18.23 -1.56 6.19
CA VAL A 292 18.34 -0.94 4.86
C VAL A 292 18.84 0.50 4.99
N GLU A 293 19.82 0.85 4.18
CA GLU A 293 20.23 2.22 3.92
C GLU A 293 19.57 2.70 2.63
N TYR A 294 18.72 3.72 2.75
CA TYR A 294 18.13 4.42 1.61
C TYR A 294 18.89 5.71 1.35
N ARG A 295 19.38 5.92 0.12
CA ARG A 295 20.07 7.16 -0.29
C ARG A 295 19.15 8.00 -1.15
N TYR A 296 19.02 9.28 -0.80
CA TYR A 296 18.26 10.27 -1.56
C TYR A 296 19.17 11.04 -2.52
N ALA A 297 18.56 11.76 -3.48
CA ALA A 297 19.29 12.45 -4.54
C ALA A 297 20.29 13.51 -4.03
N ASP A 298 20.02 14.11 -2.86
CA ASP A 298 20.88 15.09 -2.20
C ASP A 298 21.91 14.47 -1.25
N GLY A 299 22.04 13.15 -1.24
CA GLY A 299 23.01 12.42 -0.42
C GLY A 299 22.54 12.13 1.02
N VAL A 300 21.37 12.63 1.44
CA VAL A 300 20.78 12.27 2.74
C VAL A 300 20.56 10.76 2.78
N VAL A 301 20.84 10.17 3.95
CA VAL A 301 20.63 8.74 4.21
C VAL A 301 19.52 8.54 5.23
N MET A 302 18.58 7.64 4.92
CA MET A 302 17.63 7.09 5.87
C MET A 302 18.02 5.65 6.17
N ASN A 303 18.32 5.36 7.44
CA ASN A 303 18.49 3.98 7.89
C ASN A 303 17.16 3.44 8.37
N SER A 304 16.85 2.23 7.94
CA SER A 304 15.61 1.54 8.18
C SER A 304 15.91 0.21 8.85
N GLN A 305 15.20 -0.08 9.94
CA GLN A 305 15.32 -1.34 10.66
C GLN A 305 13.94 -1.90 10.98
N CYS A 306 13.71 -3.16 10.62
CA CYS A 306 12.52 -3.88 11.06
C CYS A 306 12.82 -5.33 11.41
N ARG A 307 12.03 -5.90 12.33
CA ARG A 307 12.30 -7.22 12.92
C ARG A 307 11.09 -7.81 13.63
N HIS A 308 10.97 -9.15 13.59
CA HIS A 308 9.97 -9.96 14.28
C HIS A 308 10.56 -11.04 15.17
N TRP A 309 10.97 -10.67 16.39
CA TRP A 309 11.49 -11.62 17.37
C TRP A 309 10.66 -11.53 18.64
N LYS A 310 10.12 -12.68 19.08
CA LYS A 310 9.39 -12.81 20.33
C LYS A 310 10.31 -12.39 21.49
N ASP A 311 9.76 -11.69 22.48
CA ASP A 311 10.44 -11.30 23.72
C ASP A 311 11.66 -10.36 23.55
N ALA A 312 11.85 -9.79 22.35
CA ALA A 312 12.84 -8.74 22.09
C ALA A 312 12.24 -7.33 22.23
N PRO A 313 13.03 -6.29 22.59
CA PRO A 313 12.55 -4.92 22.69
C PRO A 313 11.85 -4.45 21.42
N SER A 314 10.68 -3.84 21.58
CA SER A 314 9.91 -3.27 20.48
C SER A 314 10.26 -1.79 20.30
N LYS A 315 10.29 -1.34 19.05
CA LYS A 315 10.46 0.07 18.68
C LYS A 315 9.76 0.33 17.35
N VAL A 316 8.73 1.17 17.38
CA VAL A 316 7.98 1.60 16.19
C VAL A 316 7.98 3.13 16.20
N ASP A 317 8.99 3.74 15.59
CA ASP A 317 9.27 5.18 15.73
C ASP A 317 10.10 5.70 14.55
N GLU A 318 10.27 7.02 14.49
CA GLU A 318 11.15 7.72 13.56
C GLU A 318 11.92 8.82 14.28
N GLU A 319 13.18 9.00 13.87
CA GLU A 319 14.01 10.13 14.27
C GLU A 319 14.52 10.85 13.04
N ILE A 320 14.39 12.17 13.02
CA ILE A 320 14.83 13.01 11.91
C ILE A 320 15.83 14.02 12.48
N VAL A 321 17.04 14.00 11.96
CA VAL A 321 18.14 14.85 12.39
C VAL A 321 18.35 15.92 11.33
N GLY A 322 18.23 17.18 11.72
CA GLY A 322 18.59 18.31 10.87
C GLY A 322 19.78 19.10 11.43
N THR A 323 20.22 20.13 10.72
CA THR A 323 21.36 21.00 11.09
C THR A 323 21.17 21.80 12.37
N LYS A 324 19.92 22.00 12.83
CA LYS A 324 19.59 22.82 14.02
C LYS A 324 18.94 22.03 15.15
N GLY A 325 18.58 20.76 14.92
CA GLY A 325 17.84 19.99 15.90
C GLY A 325 17.40 18.60 15.44
N ARG A 326 16.53 17.99 16.23
CA ARG A 326 16.01 16.63 16.02
C ARG A 326 14.52 16.58 16.26
N ILE A 327 13.85 15.70 15.52
CA ILE A 327 12.46 15.34 15.73
C ILE A 327 12.41 13.90 16.24
N TYR A 328 11.72 13.69 17.35
CA TYR A 328 11.34 12.38 17.88
C TYR A 328 9.85 12.19 17.64
N CYS A 329 9.48 11.39 16.63
CA CYS A 329 8.11 11.31 16.15
C CYS A 329 7.14 10.73 17.18
N ASP A 330 7.47 9.60 17.81
CA ASP A 330 6.63 8.96 18.85
C ASP A 330 6.47 9.83 20.12
N LYS A 331 7.52 10.60 20.45
CA LYS A 331 7.47 11.60 21.54
C LYS A 331 6.69 12.86 21.16
N ALA A 332 6.37 13.03 19.87
CA ALA A 332 5.79 14.24 19.31
C ALA A 332 6.57 15.50 19.71
N GLN A 333 7.90 15.42 19.65
CA GLN A 333 8.82 16.39 20.25
C GLN A 333 9.91 16.84 19.26
N ILE A 334 10.30 18.12 19.36
CA ILE A 334 11.44 18.69 18.65
C ILE A 334 12.41 19.30 19.66
N VAL A 335 13.68 18.98 19.54
CA VAL A 335 14.77 19.49 20.39
C VAL A 335 15.90 20.09 19.56
N ASP A 336 16.67 21.00 20.14
CA ASP A 336 17.97 21.37 19.57
C ASP A 336 19.04 20.30 19.89
N HIS A 337 20.24 20.45 19.34
CA HIS A 337 21.34 19.50 19.60
C HIS A 337 21.86 19.51 21.04
N LYS A 338 21.49 20.50 21.87
CA LYS A 338 21.83 20.56 23.29
C LYS A 338 20.73 19.93 24.17
N GLY A 339 19.65 19.42 23.57
CA GLY A 339 18.53 18.82 24.26
C GLY A 339 17.47 19.80 24.75
N LYS A 340 17.56 21.10 24.39
CA LYS A 340 16.51 22.06 24.71
C LYS A 340 15.27 21.74 23.87
N VAL A 341 14.12 21.58 24.51
CA VAL A 341 12.84 21.40 23.83
C VAL A 341 12.49 22.69 23.06
N LEU A 342 12.41 22.58 21.74
CA LEU A 342 11.95 23.63 20.84
C LEU A 342 10.44 23.57 20.63
N TYR A 343 9.90 22.35 20.67
CA TYR A 343 8.46 22.12 20.54
C TYR A 343 8.05 20.79 21.19
N GLN A 344 6.88 20.78 21.81
CA GLN A 344 6.21 19.60 22.33
C GLN A 344 4.74 19.66 21.92
N PHE A 345 4.26 18.62 21.24
CA PHE A 345 2.84 18.49 20.94
C PHE A 345 2.04 18.21 22.21
N ASP A 346 0.89 18.87 22.36
CA ASP A 346 -0.06 18.59 23.42
C ASP A 346 -0.85 17.33 23.07
N LYS A 347 -0.49 16.20 23.70
CA LYS A 347 -1.10 14.89 23.44
C LYS A 347 -2.62 14.85 23.71
N LYS A 348 -3.18 15.82 24.43
CA LYS A 348 -4.65 15.94 24.59
C LYS A 348 -5.37 16.31 23.28
N LYS A 349 -4.64 16.83 22.29
CA LYS A 349 -5.13 17.18 20.95
C LYS A 349 -4.93 16.06 19.93
N GLU A 350 -4.45 14.89 20.37
CA GLU A 350 -4.25 13.77 19.48
C GLU A 350 -5.60 13.19 19.04
N ASN A 351 -5.67 12.79 17.78
CA ASN A 351 -6.85 12.16 17.18
C ASN A 351 -6.64 10.64 17.05
N ASN A 352 -7.71 9.92 16.69
CA ASN A 352 -7.57 8.57 16.15
C ASN A 352 -7.31 8.68 14.64
N PRO A 353 -6.06 8.51 14.17
CA PRO A 353 -5.72 8.67 12.76
C PRO A 353 -6.48 7.68 11.84
N TYR A 354 -6.73 6.45 12.31
CA TYR A 354 -7.52 5.48 11.55
C TYR A 354 -8.97 5.91 11.37
N GLN A 355 -9.56 6.67 12.30
CA GLN A 355 -10.90 7.21 12.09
C GLN A 355 -10.84 8.46 11.20
N THR A 356 -9.83 9.31 11.39
CA THR A 356 -9.70 10.59 10.67
C THR A 356 -9.51 10.41 9.16
N GLU A 357 -8.79 9.38 8.71
CA GLU A 357 -8.68 9.08 7.27
C GLU A 357 -10.03 8.78 6.62
N HIS A 358 -10.93 8.10 7.34
CA HIS A 358 -12.30 7.86 6.89
C HIS A 358 -13.18 9.11 7.01
N ASP A 359 -13.15 9.80 8.15
CA ASP A 359 -13.94 11.03 8.35
C ASP A 359 -13.66 12.06 7.24
N GLU A 360 -12.37 12.26 6.92
CA GLU A 360 -11.96 13.20 5.89
C GLU A 360 -12.37 12.74 4.48
N LEU A 361 -12.24 11.45 4.15
CA LEU A 361 -12.66 10.89 2.86
C LEU A 361 -14.16 11.05 2.64
N PHE A 362 -14.97 10.58 3.60
CA PHE A 362 -16.42 10.60 3.46
C PHE A 362 -16.98 12.03 3.49
N ALA A 363 -16.39 12.95 4.26
CA ALA A 363 -16.77 14.35 4.22
C ALA A 363 -16.51 15.01 2.84
N ALA A 364 -15.42 14.67 2.16
CA ALA A 364 -15.16 15.16 0.81
C ALA A 364 -16.18 14.59 -0.20
N ILE A 365 -16.47 13.29 -0.11
CA ILE A 365 -17.43 12.61 -0.99
C ILE A 365 -18.84 13.17 -0.79
N ALA A 366 -19.29 13.35 0.46
CA ALA A 366 -20.60 13.93 0.78
C ALA A 366 -20.77 15.34 0.18
N LYS A 367 -19.68 16.12 0.06
CA LYS A 367 -19.68 17.45 -0.54
C LYS A 367 -19.46 17.45 -2.06
N GLY A 368 -19.23 16.29 -2.68
CA GLY A 368 -18.85 16.19 -4.09
C GLY A 368 -17.46 16.79 -4.40
N GLU A 369 -16.59 16.91 -3.41
CA GLU A 369 -15.25 17.48 -3.54
C GLU A 369 -14.24 16.41 -3.99
N TYR A 370 -13.40 16.74 -4.97
CA TYR A 370 -12.20 15.96 -5.27
C TYR A 370 -11.01 16.51 -4.47
N LYS A 371 -10.64 15.79 -3.40
CA LYS A 371 -9.61 16.21 -2.43
C LYS A 371 -8.44 15.21 -2.34
N PHE A 372 -8.69 13.92 -2.54
CA PHE A 372 -7.70 12.87 -2.27
C PHE A 372 -7.21 12.17 -3.53
N ALA A 373 -5.88 12.08 -3.67
CA ALA A 373 -5.19 11.47 -4.82
C ALA A 373 -4.01 10.62 -4.33
N ASP A 374 -4.23 9.84 -3.28
CA ASP A 374 -3.17 9.25 -2.48
C ASP A 374 -2.47 8.06 -3.14
N ALA A 375 -3.05 7.50 -4.21
CA ALA A 375 -2.53 6.29 -4.83
C ALA A 375 -1.07 6.45 -5.30
N GLN A 376 -0.69 7.61 -5.84
CA GLN A 376 0.69 7.87 -6.25
C GLN A 376 1.66 7.80 -5.05
N ARG A 377 1.40 8.56 -3.98
CA ARG A 377 2.25 8.52 -2.78
C ARG A 377 2.27 7.14 -2.12
N GLY A 378 1.14 6.43 -2.12
CA GLY A 378 1.05 5.07 -1.61
C GLY A 378 1.90 4.08 -2.41
N ALA A 379 1.94 4.23 -3.73
CA ALA A 379 2.79 3.46 -4.61
C ALA A 379 4.28 3.78 -4.40
N GLU A 380 4.64 5.06 -4.25
CA GLU A 380 6.02 5.48 -3.95
C GLU A 380 6.49 4.95 -2.58
N ALA A 381 5.68 5.06 -1.53
CA ALA A 381 6.00 4.48 -0.22
C ALA A 381 6.16 2.95 -0.30
N THR A 382 5.28 2.28 -1.04
CA THR A 382 5.35 0.83 -1.21
C THR A 382 6.58 0.42 -2.01
N LEU A 383 6.92 1.13 -3.09
CA LEU A 383 8.12 0.86 -3.88
C LEU A 383 9.40 1.06 -3.05
N SER A 384 9.43 2.07 -2.18
CA SER A 384 10.54 2.28 -1.24
C SER A 384 10.78 1.04 -0.38
N ALA A 385 9.71 0.46 0.18
CA ALA A 385 9.81 -0.77 0.95
C ALA A 385 10.18 -1.99 0.09
N ILE A 386 9.66 -2.09 -1.14
CA ILE A 386 9.98 -3.16 -2.08
C ILE A 386 11.47 -3.15 -2.42
N ILE A 387 12.05 -1.99 -2.79
CA ILE A 387 13.49 -1.93 -3.10
C ILE A 387 14.35 -2.28 -1.87
N GLY A 388 13.89 -1.96 -0.66
CA GLY A 388 14.52 -2.39 0.58
C GLY A 388 14.53 -3.91 0.74
N ARG A 389 13.37 -4.57 0.51
CA ARG A 389 13.30 -6.05 0.50
C ARG A 389 14.28 -6.62 -0.54
N LEU A 390 14.20 -6.16 -1.79
CA LEU A 390 15.04 -6.65 -2.88
C LEU A 390 16.53 -6.49 -2.55
N ALA A 391 16.93 -5.37 -1.93
CA ALA A 391 18.30 -5.12 -1.50
C ALA A 391 18.74 -6.14 -0.46
N THR A 392 17.98 -6.32 0.62
CA THR A 392 18.34 -7.28 1.68
C THR A 392 18.34 -8.74 1.21
N TYR A 393 17.42 -9.12 0.33
CA TYR A 393 17.31 -10.47 -0.19
C TYR A 393 18.47 -10.84 -1.10
N SER A 394 18.91 -9.89 -1.93
CA SER A 394 19.97 -10.12 -2.92
C SER A 394 21.37 -9.78 -2.42
N GLY A 395 21.48 -8.90 -1.41
CA GLY A 395 22.73 -8.24 -1.04
C GLY A 395 23.22 -7.23 -2.09
N GLN A 396 22.40 -6.85 -3.07
CA GLN A 396 22.72 -5.86 -4.09
C GLN A 396 22.25 -4.46 -3.67
N VAL A 397 22.89 -3.42 -4.20
CA VAL A 397 22.30 -2.08 -4.20
C VAL A 397 21.25 -2.03 -5.30
N ILE A 398 20.01 -1.70 -4.92
CA ILE A 398 18.87 -1.63 -5.81
C ILE A 398 18.59 -0.18 -6.17
N ASN A 399 18.62 0.14 -7.46
CA ASN A 399 18.21 1.43 -7.99
C ASN A 399 16.68 1.50 -8.14
N TRP A 400 16.10 2.65 -7.80
CA TRP A 400 14.67 2.92 -7.86
C TRP A 400 14.06 2.69 -9.25
N ASP A 401 14.62 3.34 -10.27
CA ASP A 401 14.09 3.28 -11.65
C ASP A 401 14.28 1.90 -12.26
N THR A 402 15.42 1.25 -11.99
CA THR A 402 15.65 -0.14 -12.41
C THR A 402 14.59 -1.06 -11.81
N ALA A 403 14.30 -0.95 -10.52
CA ALA A 403 13.30 -1.78 -9.87
C ALA A 403 11.91 -1.52 -10.47
N LEU A 404 11.48 -0.25 -10.55
CA LEU A 404 10.17 0.14 -11.11
C LEU A 404 9.94 -0.39 -12.53
N ASN A 405 10.99 -0.39 -13.36
CA ASN A 405 10.91 -0.81 -14.76
C ASN A 405 11.30 -2.27 -15.00
N SER A 406 11.58 -3.05 -13.95
CA SER A 406 12.08 -4.42 -14.08
C SER A 406 11.07 -5.44 -14.61
N GLY A 407 9.76 -5.15 -14.51
CA GLY A 407 8.72 -6.12 -14.80
C GLY A 407 8.64 -7.29 -13.81
N LEU A 408 9.40 -7.26 -12.70
CA LEU A 408 9.34 -8.28 -11.67
C LEU A 408 7.91 -8.41 -11.12
N ASN A 409 7.36 -9.61 -11.24
CA ASN A 409 5.99 -9.95 -10.88
C ASN A 409 6.01 -11.21 -10.01
N LEU A 410 5.43 -11.13 -8.82
CA LEU A 410 5.34 -12.23 -7.87
C LEU A 410 3.97 -12.93 -7.92
N GLN A 411 3.01 -12.39 -8.67
CA GLN A 411 1.63 -12.88 -8.67
C GLN A 411 1.48 -14.24 -9.37
N PRO A 412 0.52 -15.08 -8.94
CA PRO A 412 0.21 -16.33 -9.63
C PRO A 412 -0.36 -16.05 -11.03
N LYS A 413 -0.23 -17.04 -11.90
CA LYS A 413 -0.83 -17.00 -13.25
C LYS A 413 -2.36 -17.07 -13.19
N VAL A 414 -2.89 -17.81 -12.21
CA VAL A 414 -4.33 -18.06 -12.04
C VAL A 414 -4.67 -17.93 -10.56
N TYR A 415 -5.76 -17.22 -10.27
CA TYR A 415 -6.31 -17.06 -8.93
C TYR A 415 -7.43 -18.07 -8.69
N ALA A 416 -7.06 -19.29 -8.29
CA ALA A 416 -8.01 -20.35 -7.96
C ALA A 416 -7.44 -21.24 -6.85
N PHE A 417 -8.31 -21.83 -6.03
CA PHE A 417 -7.87 -22.66 -4.90
C PHE A 417 -7.19 -23.96 -5.33
N ASP A 418 -7.51 -24.48 -6.50
CA ASP A 418 -6.91 -25.67 -7.11
C ASP A 418 -5.69 -25.35 -7.99
N ALA A 419 -5.38 -24.07 -8.21
CA ALA A 419 -4.20 -23.65 -8.94
C ALA A 419 -2.94 -23.65 -8.04
N PRO A 420 -1.76 -23.99 -8.59
CA PRO A 420 -0.52 -23.88 -7.84
C PRO A 420 -0.19 -22.39 -7.58
N PRO A 421 0.08 -21.99 -6.33
CA PRO A 421 0.60 -20.65 -6.04
C PRO A 421 2.04 -20.50 -6.57
N PRO A 422 2.59 -19.27 -6.57
CA PRO A 422 3.90 -18.97 -7.16
C PRO A 422 5.06 -19.74 -6.54
N VAL A 423 4.92 -20.12 -5.27
CA VAL A 423 5.94 -20.80 -4.47
C VAL A 423 5.35 -22.06 -3.86
N LEU A 424 6.12 -23.14 -3.84
CA LEU A 424 5.70 -24.43 -3.30
C LEU A 424 6.74 -24.92 -2.28
N PRO A 425 6.30 -25.66 -1.24
CA PRO A 425 7.23 -26.28 -0.32
C PRO A 425 7.92 -27.49 -0.97
N ASP A 426 9.10 -27.85 -0.45
CA ASP A 426 9.78 -29.11 -0.78
C ASP A 426 9.06 -30.32 -0.15
N ALA A 427 9.59 -31.53 -0.39
CA ALA A 427 9.04 -32.77 0.15
C ALA A 427 9.05 -32.85 1.70
N SER A 428 9.85 -32.01 2.36
CA SER A 428 9.90 -31.90 3.83
C SER A 428 8.99 -30.78 4.37
N GLY A 429 8.30 -30.05 3.49
CA GLY A 429 7.39 -28.96 3.83
C GLY A 429 8.06 -27.60 3.96
N ASN A 430 9.33 -27.44 3.57
CA ASN A 430 10.06 -26.16 3.68
C ASN A 430 9.94 -25.34 2.40
N TYR A 431 9.81 -24.01 2.54
CA TYR A 431 9.85 -23.10 1.41
C TYR A 431 11.27 -22.60 1.15
N ALA A 432 11.65 -22.52 -0.12
CA ALA A 432 12.84 -21.80 -0.52
C ALA A 432 12.71 -20.32 -0.14
N TYR A 433 13.81 -19.71 0.29
CA TYR A 433 13.87 -18.30 0.66
C TYR A 433 15.12 -17.66 0.08
N ALA A 434 15.13 -16.33 0.02
CA ALA A 434 16.24 -15.58 -0.53
C ALA A 434 17.54 -15.77 0.28
N LYS A 435 18.67 -15.84 -0.42
CA LYS A 435 20.00 -15.93 0.19
C LYS A 435 20.84 -14.74 -0.27
N PRO A 436 21.17 -13.79 0.63
CA PRO A 436 21.98 -12.63 0.26
C PRO A 436 23.30 -13.06 -0.38
N GLY A 437 23.71 -12.39 -1.47
CA GLY A 437 24.87 -12.76 -2.28
C GLY A 437 24.59 -13.79 -3.38
N ILE A 438 23.59 -14.66 -3.20
CA ILE A 438 23.19 -15.71 -4.15
C ILE A 438 21.96 -15.30 -4.96
N THR A 439 20.90 -14.83 -4.29
CA THR A 439 19.69 -14.34 -4.95
C THR A 439 20.01 -13.09 -5.76
N LYS A 440 19.55 -13.03 -7.02
CA LYS A 440 19.70 -11.88 -7.92
C LYS A 440 18.35 -11.54 -8.52
N TYR A 441 18.03 -10.25 -8.60
CA TYR A 441 16.80 -9.77 -9.24
C TYR A 441 17.05 -9.09 -10.58
N PHE A 442 18.15 -8.33 -10.65
CA PHE A 442 18.55 -7.62 -11.83
C PHE A 442 19.93 -8.14 -12.20
N VAL A 443 20.02 -8.77 -13.37
CA VAL A 443 21.31 -9.15 -13.95
C VAL A 443 21.90 -7.87 -14.51
N SER A 444 23.06 -7.47 -13.98
CA SER A 444 23.87 -6.39 -14.52
C SER A 444 24.50 -6.77 -15.85
#